data_AF-A0A1M6DRL9-F1
#
_entry.id   AF-A0A1M6DRL9-F1
#
_cell.length_a   1.000
_cell.length_b   1.000
_cell.length_c   1.000
_cell.angle_alpha   90.00
_cell.angle_beta   90.00
_cell.angle_gamma   90.00
#
_symmetry.space_group_name_H-M   'P 1'
#
loop_
_entity.id
_entity.type
_entity.pdbx_description
1 polymer ?
#
loop_
_entity_poly.entity_id
_entity_poly.type
_entity_poly.pdbx_seq_one_letter_code
_entity_poly.pdbx_strand_id
1 'polypeptide(L)'
;MICAQQFHTEERMQEMRAARADMMVQSLKVSPKEEAEFRRIYSEYHDSQRKIKSRFSTDFNPEKLSDDAALQKLNESFEVGQALLNNRRAYSQKMQSVLSPQQVLKLFSTEGMVRQKIIHQQAAHECKALEKHP
;
A
#
# COMPACT_ATOMS: atom_id res chain seq x y z
N MET A 1 23.70 -0.44 21.60
CA MET A 1 22.56 0.50 21.65
C MET A 1 21.62 0.35 20.43
N ILE A 2 21.25 -0.88 20.03
CA ILE A 2 20.44 -1.10 18.81
C ILE A 2 18.94 -1.27 19.14
N CYS A 3 18.59 -1.68 20.36
CA CYS A 3 17.18 -1.92 20.73
C CYS A 3 16.32 -0.64 20.76
N ALA A 4 16.82 0.49 21.28
CA ALA A 4 16.00 1.70 21.44
C ALA A 4 15.55 2.32 20.10
N GLN A 5 16.33 2.21 19.03
CA GLN A 5 15.96 2.75 17.71
C GLN A 5 14.94 1.88 16.96
N GLN A 6 14.89 0.57 17.25
CA GLN A 6 13.91 -0.35 16.65
C GLN A 6 12.51 -0.19 17.29
N PHE A 7 12.43 -0.02 18.62
CA PHE A 7 11.16 0.18 19.32
C PHE A 7 10.41 1.44 18.83
N HIS A 8 11.11 2.57 18.63
CA HIS A 8 10.50 3.79 18.10
C HIS A 8 10.02 3.65 16.65
N THR A 9 10.56 2.73 15.87
CA THR A 9 10.20 2.58 14.45
C THR A 9 8.94 1.74 14.27
N GLU A 10 8.83 0.63 15.01
CA GLU A 10 7.63 -0.23 14.99
C GLU A 10 6.41 0.47 15.62
N GLU A 11 6.58 1.11 16.77
CA GLU A 11 5.51 1.85 17.45
C GLU A 11 4.98 2.99 16.56
N ARG A 12 5.87 3.79 15.97
CA ARG A 12 5.50 4.83 15.01
C ARG A 12 4.78 4.28 13.79
N MET A 13 5.20 3.12 13.27
CA MET A 13 4.48 2.46 12.17
C MET A 13 3.08 2.01 12.58
N GLN A 14 2.91 1.50 13.80
CA GLN A 14 1.61 1.12 14.33
C GLN A 14 0.70 2.34 14.51
N GLU A 15 1.20 3.44 15.07
CA GLU A 15 0.50 4.72 15.17
C GLU A 15 0.05 5.23 13.80
N MET A 16 0.94 5.20 12.80
CA MET A 16 0.61 5.61 11.43
C MET A 16 -0.50 4.73 10.82
N ARG A 17 -0.47 3.41 11.07
CA ARG A 17 -1.52 2.49 10.62
C ARG A 17 -2.85 2.79 11.30
N ALA A 18 -2.84 3.03 12.61
CA ALA A 18 -4.02 3.38 13.38
C ALA A 18 -4.64 4.71 12.89
N ALA A 19 -3.83 5.76 12.76
CA ALA A 19 -4.27 7.06 12.26
C ALA A 19 -4.87 6.96 10.84
N ARG A 20 -4.28 6.12 9.97
CA ARG A 20 -4.83 5.86 8.63
C ARG A 20 -6.18 5.16 8.69
N ALA A 21 -6.35 4.20 9.61
CA ALA A 21 -7.63 3.54 9.83
C ALA A 21 -8.68 4.53 10.36
N ASP A 22 -8.32 5.41 11.30
CA ASP A 22 -9.20 6.46 11.84
C ASP A 22 -9.70 7.39 10.74
N MET A 23 -8.79 7.86 9.88
CA MET A 23 -9.14 8.68 8.73
C MET A 23 -10.13 7.99 7.78
N MET A 24 -10.00 6.68 7.59
CA MET A 24 -10.93 5.90 6.75
C MET A 24 -12.27 5.68 7.43
N VAL A 25 -12.29 5.38 8.73
CA VAL A 25 -13.53 5.32 9.52
C VAL A 25 -14.34 6.61 9.34
N GLN A 26 -13.69 7.76 9.50
CA GLN A 26 -14.32 9.07 9.36
C GLN A 26 -14.75 9.38 7.92
N SER A 27 -13.86 9.18 6.94
CA SER A 27 -14.13 9.48 5.52
C SER A 27 -15.25 8.62 4.94
N LEU A 28 -15.28 7.34 5.32
CA LEU A 28 -16.31 6.40 4.87
C LEU A 28 -17.57 6.48 5.71
N LYS A 29 -17.55 7.18 6.85
CA LYS A 29 -18.67 7.23 7.81
C LYS A 29 -19.08 5.82 8.24
N VAL A 30 -18.09 5.02 8.65
CA VAL A 30 -18.32 3.66 9.14
C VAL A 30 -19.15 3.74 10.42
N SER A 31 -20.14 2.86 10.57
CA SER A 31 -20.98 2.90 11.77
C SER A 31 -20.18 2.49 13.00
N PRO A 32 -20.47 3.05 14.20
CA PRO A 32 -19.75 2.68 15.42
C PRO A 32 -19.83 1.18 15.75
N LYS A 33 -20.90 0.50 15.31
CA LYS A 33 -21.10 -0.94 15.52
C LYS A 33 -20.19 -1.79 14.64
N GLU A 34 -19.85 -1.31 13.45
CA GLU A 34 -19.06 -2.01 12.43
C GLU A 34 -17.58 -1.63 12.47
N GLU A 35 -17.22 -0.57 13.19
CA GLU A 35 -15.88 0.01 13.21
C GLU A 35 -14.78 -0.99 13.58
N ALA A 36 -14.99 -1.80 14.62
CA ALA A 36 -14.00 -2.78 15.06
C ALA A 36 -13.71 -3.81 13.97
N GLU A 37 -14.76 -4.31 13.31
CA GLU A 37 -14.64 -5.30 12.25
C GLU A 37 -14.05 -4.68 10.97
N PHE A 38 -14.44 -3.45 10.63
CA PHE A 38 -13.82 -2.69 9.54
C PHE A 38 -12.32 -2.53 9.75
N ARG A 39 -11.88 -2.12 10.94
CA ARG A 39 -10.44 -1.94 11.26
C ARG A 39 -9.67 -3.24 11.13
N ARG A 40 -10.26 -4.36 11.57
CA ARG A 40 -9.67 -5.70 11.41
C ARG A 40 -9.47 -6.05 9.93
N ILE A 41 -10.54 -5.98 9.13
CA ILE A 41 -10.47 -6.30 7.69
C ILE A 41 -9.52 -5.34 6.96
N TYR A 42 -9.49 -4.05 7.34
CA TYR A 42 -8.61 -3.04 6.76
C TYR A 42 -7.13 -3.32 7.06
N SER A 43 -6.80 -3.71 8.29
CA SER A 43 -5.45 -4.12 8.65
C SER A 43 -5.02 -5.36 7.87
N GLU A 44 -5.86 -6.39 7.83
CA GLU A 44 -5.60 -7.63 7.08
C GLU A 44 -5.34 -7.37 5.59
N TYR A 45 -6.11 -6.45 4.99
CA TYR A 45 -5.93 -6.05 3.61
C TYR A 45 -4.56 -5.41 3.37
N HIS A 46 -4.14 -4.47 4.22
CA HIS A 46 -2.82 -3.81 4.11
C HIS A 46 -1.67 -4.79 4.37
N ASP A 47 -1.84 -5.70 5.32
CA ASP A 47 -0.84 -6.72 5.65
C ASP A 47 -0.65 -7.69 4.48
N SER A 48 -1.76 -8.15 3.89
CA SER A 48 -1.75 -8.98 2.69
C SER A 48 -1.10 -8.25 1.51
N GLN A 49 -1.43 -6.97 1.29
CA GLN A 49 -0.77 -6.18 0.25
C GLN A 49 0.75 -6.08 0.46
N ARG A 50 1.21 -5.85 1.69
CA ARG A 50 2.65 -5.79 1.99
C ARG A 50 3.33 -7.11 1.71
N LYS A 51 2.73 -8.24 2.13
CA LYS A 51 3.24 -9.60 1.86
C LYS A 51 3.29 -9.93 0.37
N ILE A 52 2.34 -9.44 -0.43
CA ILE A 52 2.35 -9.63 -1.88
C ILE A 52 3.47 -8.78 -2.50
N LYS A 53 3.56 -7.50 -2.13
CA LYS A 53 4.57 -6.57 -2.66
C LYS A 53 5.99 -6.99 -2.30
N SER A 54 6.22 -7.58 -1.12
CA SER A 54 7.55 -8.06 -0.71
C SER A 54 8.09 -9.20 -1.57
N ARG A 55 7.26 -9.84 -2.41
CA ARG A 55 7.71 -10.88 -3.36
C ARG A 55 8.38 -10.30 -4.60
N PHE A 56 8.16 -9.02 -4.89
CA PHE A 56 8.78 -8.33 -6.02
C PHE A 56 9.71 -7.24 -5.50
N SER A 57 11.02 -7.48 -5.64
CA SER A 57 12.00 -6.43 -5.39
C SER A 57 11.99 -5.44 -6.54
N THR A 58 11.85 -4.16 -6.22
CA THR A 58 12.05 -3.05 -7.18
C THR A 58 13.49 -2.54 -7.18
N ASP A 59 14.36 -3.10 -6.34
CA ASP A 59 15.76 -2.71 -6.20
C ASP A 59 16.62 -3.53 -7.18
N PHE A 60 16.56 -3.14 -8.45
CA PHE A 60 17.42 -3.67 -9.51
C PHE A 60 17.65 -2.61 -10.59
N ASN A 61 18.78 -2.70 -11.29
CA ASN A 61 19.06 -1.85 -12.46
C ASN A 61 18.73 -2.62 -13.74
N PRO A 62 17.69 -2.24 -14.51
CA PRO A 62 17.31 -2.91 -15.75
C PRO A 62 18.43 -3.02 -16.78
N GLU A 63 19.32 -2.01 -16.87
CA GLU A 63 20.41 -1.96 -17.85
C GLU A 63 21.55 -2.93 -17.55
N LYS A 64 21.57 -3.51 -16.34
CA LYS A 64 22.59 -4.47 -15.90
C LYS A 64 22.09 -5.91 -15.88
N LEU A 65 20.83 -6.15 -16.22
CA LEU A 65 20.27 -7.49 -16.29
C LEU A 65 20.62 -8.14 -17.63
N SER A 66 20.84 -9.46 -17.62
CA SER A 66 20.76 -10.25 -18.85
C SER A 66 19.31 -10.32 -19.34
N ASP A 67 19.12 -10.64 -20.62
CA ASP A 67 17.78 -10.79 -21.20
C ASP A 67 16.91 -11.79 -20.43
N ASP A 68 17.47 -12.93 -20.02
CA ASP A 68 16.75 -13.94 -19.22
C ASP A 68 16.34 -13.40 -17.84
N ALA A 69 17.24 -12.67 -17.17
CA ALA A 69 16.94 -12.08 -15.87
C ALA A 69 15.90 -10.95 -15.98
N ALA A 70 15.97 -10.15 -17.04
CA ALA A 70 14.98 -9.12 -17.34
C ALA A 70 13.60 -9.74 -17.64
N LEU A 71 13.55 -10.82 -18.43
CA LEU A 71 12.33 -11.57 -18.71
C LEU A 71 11.74 -12.17 -17.43
N GLN A 72 12.57 -12.73 -16.55
CA GLN A 72 12.10 -13.21 -15.25
C GLN A 72 11.49 -12.07 -14.42
N LYS A 73 12.12 -10.89 -14.38
CA LYS A 73 11.55 -9.73 -13.67
C LYS A 73 10.23 -9.26 -14.25
N LEU A 74 10.07 -9.28 -15.57
CA LEU A 74 8.78 -8.98 -16.21
C LEU A 74 7.71 -9.97 -15.76
N ASN A 75 8.00 -11.27 -15.78
CA ASN A 75 7.06 -12.30 -15.35
C ASN A 75 6.68 -12.17 -13.86
N GLU A 76 7.65 -11.98 -12.97
CA GLU A 76 7.41 -11.72 -11.54
C GLU A 76 6.49 -10.49 -11.33
N SER A 77 6.66 -9.44 -12.15
CA SER A 77 5.82 -8.24 -12.08
C SER A 77 4.35 -8.52 -12.41
N PHE A 78 4.09 -9.40 -13.39
CA PHE A 78 2.73 -9.81 -13.75
C PHE A 78 2.10 -10.66 -12.66
N GLU A 79 2.84 -11.60 -12.07
CA GLU A 79 2.36 -12.44 -10.97
C GLU A 79 1.96 -11.60 -9.74
N VAL A 80 2.81 -10.64 -9.36
CA VAL A 80 2.52 -9.72 -8.26
C VAL A 80 1.33 -8.82 -8.59
N GLY A 81 1.23 -8.31 -9.82
CA GLY A 81 0.07 -7.56 -10.30
C GLY A 81 -1.22 -8.34 -10.17
N GLN A 82 -1.24 -9.60 -10.62
CA GLN A 82 -2.38 -10.49 -10.52
C GLN A 82 -2.75 -10.79 -9.05
N ALA A 83 -1.76 -11.03 -8.20
CA ALA A 83 -1.98 -11.25 -6.77
C ALA A 83 -2.59 -10.01 -6.08
N LEU A 84 -2.13 -8.80 -6.42
CA LEU A 84 -2.71 -7.55 -5.90
C LEU A 84 -4.15 -7.35 -6.36
N LEU A 85 -4.47 -7.67 -7.61
CA LEU A 85 -5.84 -7.58 -8.12
C LEU A 85 -6.76 -8.60 -7.43
N ASN A 86 -6.29 -9.83 -7.27
CA ASN A 86 -7.03 -10.88 -6.54
C ASN A 86 -7.25 -10.48 -5.08
N ASN A 87 -6.22 -9.92 -4.42
CA ASN A 87 -6.33 -9.38 -3.06
C ASN A 87 -7.39 -8.28 -2.98
N ARG A 88 -7.38 -7.32 -3.92
CA ARG A 88 -8.40 -6.28 -3.98
C ARG A 88 -9.81 -6.84 -4.13
N ARG A 89 -10.00 -7.86 -4.99
CA ARG A 89 -11.30 -8.54 -5.17
C ARG A 89 -11.75 -9.25 -3.90
N ALA A 90 -10.86 -9.98 -3.23
CA ALA A 90 -11.19 -10.71 -2.00
C ALA A 90 -11.58 -9.74 -0.87
N TYR A 91 -10.82 -8.67 -0.68
CA TYR A 91 -11.12 -7.70 0.37
C TYR A 91 -12.27 -6.75 0.01
N SER A 92 -12.57 -6.52 -1.27
CA SER A 92 -13.80 -5.80 -1.63
C SER A 92 -15.06 -6.58 -1.22
N GLN A 93 -15.03 -7.91 -1.32
CA GLN A 93 -16.12 -8.77 -0.86
C GLN A 93 -16.20 -8.77 0.68
N LYS A 94 -15.07 -8.93 1.38
CA LYS A 94 -15.05 -8.87 2.86
C LYS A 94 -15.54 -7.53 3.40
N MET A 95 -15.08 -6.42 2.82
CA MET A 95 -15.46 -5.07 3.24
C MET A 95 -16.95 -4.79 3.05
N GLN A 96 -17.62 -5.44 2.10
CA GLN A 96 -19.06 -5.31 1.90
C GLN A 96 -19.90 -5.88 3.06
N SER A 97 -19.30 -6.62 3.99
CA SER A 97 -20.00 -7.07 5.22
C SER A 97 -20.20 -5.95 6.25
N VAL A 98 -19.43 -4.85 6.14
CA VAL A 98 -19.41 -3.72 7.09
C VAL A 98 -19.51 -2.36 6.41
N LEU A 99 -19.53 -2.33 5.08
CA LEU A 99 -19.62 -1.14 4.26
C LEU A 99 -20.57 -1.39 3.08
N SER A 100 -21.27 -0.34 2.65
CA SER A 100 -21.96 -0.34 1.36
C SER A 100 -20.97 -0.44 0.18
N PRO A 101 -21.41 -0.95 -0.98
CA PRO A 101 -20.60 -0.95 -2.20
C PRO A 101 -20.03 0.43 -2.57
N GLN A 102 -20.79 1.50 -2.34
CA GLN A 102 -20.35 2.88 -2.60
C GLN A 102 -19.19 3.30 -1.67
N GLN A 103 -19.26 2.93 -0.39
CA GLN A 103 -18.16 3.15 0.56
C GLN A 103 -16.93 2.33 0.18
N VAL A 104 -17.09 1.08 -0.27
CA VAL A 104 -15.98 0.25 -0.76
C VAL A 104 -15.34 0.83 -2.02
N LEU A 105 -16.13 1.38 -2.95
CA LEU A 105 -15.60 2.11 -4.11
C LEU A 105 -14.82 3.36 -3.68
N LYS A 106 -15.35 4.13 -2.72
CA LYS A 106 -14.67 5.30 -2.15
C LYS A 106 -13.36 4.92 -1.47
N LEU A 107 -13.32 3.83 -0.71
CA LEU A 107 -12.09 3.34 -0.08
C LEU A 107 -10.98 3.16 -1.12
N PHE A 108 -11.25 2.44 -2.21
CA PHE A 108 -10.24 2.16 -3.24
C PHE A 108 -9.89 3.37 -4.12
N SER A 109 -10.83 4.29 -4.38
CA SER A 109 -10.51 5.52 -5.13
C SER A 109 -9.57 6.42 -4.33
N THR A 110 -9.76 6.48 -3.01
CA THR A 110 -8.88 7.24 -2.12
C THR A 110 -7.47 6.65 -2.08
N GLU A 111 -7.31 5.31 -2.11
CA GLU A 111 -6.00 4.66 -2.16
C GLU A 111 -5.24 4.90 -3.47
N GLY A 112 -5.93 4.88 -4.62
CA GLY A 112 -5.33 5.17 -5.92
C GLY A 112 -4.80 6.62 -6.02
N MET A 113 -5.54 7.58 -5.46
CA MET A 113 -5.16 8.99 -5.44
C MET A 113 -3.98 9.27 -4.50
N VAL A 114 -3.94 8.62 -3.32
CA VAL A 114 -2.82 8.77 -2.38
C VAL A 114 -1.53 8.21 -2.98
N ARG A 115 -1.59 7.06 -3.67
CA ARG A 115 -0.43 6.50 -4.37
C ARG A 115 0.09 7.43 -5.47
N GLN A 116 -0.80 7.98 -6.30
CA GLN A 116 -0.45 8.94 -7.36
C GLN A 116 0.21 10.21 -6.78
N LYS A 117 -0.33 10.78 -5.69
CA LYS A 117 0.24 11.97 -5.05
C LYS A 117 1.64 11.72 -4.48
N ILE A 118 1.87 10.58 -3.84
CA ILE A 118 3.18 10.23 -3.27
C ILE A 118 4.22 10.03 -4.39
N ILE A 119 3.86 9.31 -5.47
CA ILE A 119 4.75 9.12 -6.63
C ILE A 119 5.09 10.48 -7.27
N HIS A 120 4.11 11.36 -7.45
CA HIS A 120 4.32 12.68 -8.03
C HIS A 120 5.21 13.57 -7.13
N GLN A 121 5.05 13.49 -5.80
CA GLN A 121 5.89 14.22 -4.86
C GLN A 121 7.33 13.69 -4.81
N GLN A 122 7.52 12.37 -4.88
CA GLN A 122 8.85 11.75 -4.97
C GLN A 122 9.56 12.12 -6.28
N ALA A 123 8.87 12.00 -7.42
CA ALA A 123 9.39 12.42 -8.72
C ALA A 123 9.72 13.94 -8.75
N ALA A 124 8.88 14.78 -8.14
CA ALA A 124 9.14 16.22 -8.03
C ALA A 124 10.33 16.55 -7.12
N HIS A 125 10.57 15.74 -6.08
CA HIS A 125 11.73 15.87 -5.20
C HIS A 125 13.03 15.44 -5.90
N GLU A 126 12.99 14.35 -6.67
CA GLU A 126 14.11 13.86 -7.48
C GLU A 126 14.48 14.83 -8.60
N CYS A 127 13.48 15.40 -9.30
CA CYS A 127 13.73 16.40 -10.36
C CYS A 127 14.43 17.66 -9.81
N LYS A 128 14.02 18.15 -8.63
CA LYS A 128 14.67 19.30 -7.97
C LYS A 128 16.06 19.01 -7.43
N ALA A 129 16.41 17.75 -7.18
CA ALA A 129 17.74 17.36 -6.75
C ALA A 129 18.75 17.36 -7.91
N LEU A 130 18.29 17.08 -9.14
CA LEU A 130 19.11 17.11 -10.36
C LEU A 130 19.40 18.54 -10.85
N GLU A 131 18.53 19.51 -10.56
CA GLU A 131 18.75 20.93 -10.91
C GLU A 131 19.78 21.63 -10.00
N LYS A 132 20.21 21.02 -8.89
CA LYS A 132 21.13 21.64 -7.90
C LYS A 132 22.61 21.26 -8.06
N HIS A 133 22.97 20.47 -9.07
CA HIS A 133 24.36 20.16 -9.39
C HIS A 133 24.63 20.32 -10.89
N PRO A 134 25.14 21.49 -11.33
CA PRO A 134 25.87 21.59 -12.59
C PRO A 134 27.25 20.92 -12.50
#